data_AF-A0A972K9E6-F1
#
_entry.id   AF-A0A972K9E6-F1
#
_cell.length_a   1.000
_cell.length_b   1.000
_cell.length_c   1.000
_cell.angle_alpha   90.00
_cell.angle_beta   90.00
_cell.angle_gamma   90.00
#
_symmetry.space_group_name_H-M   'P 1'
#
loop_
_entity.id
_entity.type
_entity.pdbx_description
1 polymer ?
#
loop_
_entity_poly.entity_id
_entity_poly.type
_entity_poly.pdbx_seq_one_letter_code
_entity_poly.pdbx_strand_id
1 'polypeptide(L)'
;MGRSRFVHGRLRFVLPAVLVSVLAGCSTSPTTATGPAQRLAVVSEEPTGRSHDMFSSLADLVRGSDAVVVGTIVSVTPGRAVGDPRDGEEGEVRFFDVVVQIEERLAGSRDSGEITIEVLFLEGIRGSLFSIESPWWRPDASSVFFLNLDTGLPGREAVLVSPQGLYFLPDGFAGKTAASGPDSIPEAVGLTVAELGVLIAGFTE
;
A
#
# COMPACT_ATOMS: atom_id res chain seq x y z
N MET A 1 -59.33 -17.89 -11.36
CA MET A 1 -58.34 -17.52 -12.40
C MET A 1 -56.97 -18.04 -11.96
N GLY A 2 -56.18 -18.61 -12.88
CA GLY A 2 -54.81 -19.05 -12.61
C GLY A 2 -54.59 -20.56 -12.77
N ARG A 3 -54.45 -21.01 -14.02
CA ARG A 3 -53.94 -22.34 -14.39
C ARG A 3 -52.44 -22.39 -14.16
N SER A 4 -51.90 -23.49 -13.63
CA SER A 4 -50.69 -24.07 -14.23
C SER A 4 -50.52 -25.54 -13.81
N ARG A 5 -50.70 -26.42 -14.80
CA ARG A 5 -50.24 -27.81 -14.79
C ARG A 5 -48.82 -27.79 -15.35
N PHE A 6 -47.85 -28.38 -14.67
CA PHE A 6 -46.68 -28.91 -15.35
C PHE A 6 -46.35 -30.32 -14.88
N VAL A 7 -45.97 -31.09 -15.87
CA VAL A 7 -46.07 -32.54 -15.99
C VAL A 7 -44.81 -33.19 -15.44
N HIS A 8 -44.99 -34.28 -14.68
CA HIS A 8 -43.95 -35.25 -14.41
C HIS A 8 -43.49 -35.92 -15.71
N GLY A 9 -42.19 -36.04 -15.92
CA GLY A 9 -41.68 -37.22 -16.60
C GLY A 9 -40.35 -37.09 -17.34
N ARG A 10 -39.41 -37.90 -16.84
CA ARG A 10 -38.36 -38.63 -17.56
C ARG A 10 -36.97 -37.99 -17.63
N LEU A 11 -36.22 -38.25 -16.56
CA LEU A 11 -34.80 -38.57 -16.59
C LEU A 11 -34.51 -39.61 -17.69
N ARG A 12 -33.55 -39.32 -18.56
CA ARG A 12 -32.82 -40.34 -19.33
C ARG A 12 -31.33 -40.09 -19.19
N PHE A 13 -30.71 -40.93 -18.38
CA PHE A 13 -29.28 -41.19 -18.35
C PHE A 13 -28.84 -41.79 -19.69
N VAL A 14 -27.81 -41.21 -20.33
CA VAL A 14 -26.92 -41.94 -21.25
C VAL A 14 -25.52 -41.33 -21.16
N LEU A 15 -24.56 -42.13 -20.66
CA LEU A 15 -23.10 -42.00 -20.79
C LEU A 15 -22.61 -43.41 -21.21
N PRO A 16 -21.38 -43.60 -21.73
CA PRO A 16 -20.63 -42.85 -22.74
C PRO A 16 -20.13 -43.78 -23.88
N ALA A 17 -19.68 -43.24 -25.01
CA ALA A 17 -18.90 -44.00 -26.00
C ALA A 17 -17.45 -43.49 -26.01
N VAL A 18 -16.61 -44.29 -25.38
CA VAL A 18 -15.14 -44.22 -25.40
C VAL A 18 -14.66 -44.62 -26.79
N LEU A 19 -13.87 -43.77 -27.46
CA LEU A 19 -13.03 -44.21 -28.56
C LEU A 19 -11.57 -43.95 -28.19
N VAL A 20 -10.89 -45.03 -27.79
CA VAL A 20 -9.45 -45.10 -27.62
C VAL A 20 -8.84 -45.26 -29.01
N SER A 21 -8.05 -44.29 -29.44
CA SER A 21 -7.14 -44.45 -30.59
C SER A 21 -5.72 -44.57 -30.05
N VAL A 22 -5.25 -45.82 -29.98
CA VAL A 22 -3.83 -46.16 -29.81
C VAL A 22 -3.14 -45.93 -31.15
N LEU A 23 -2.15 -45.05 -31.17
CA LEU A 23 -1.01 -45.17 -32.09
C LEU A 23 0.27 -44.98 -31.29
N ALA A 24 1.00 -46.09 -31.20
CA ALA A 24 2.36 -46.17 -30.70
C ALA A 24 3.31 -45.34 -31.55
N GLY A 25 4.34 -44.77 -30.92
CA GLY A 25 5.41 -44.13 -31.66
C GLY A 25 6.50 -43.53 -30.79
N CYS A 26 7.50 -44.35 -30.48
CA CYS A 26 8.88 -44.02 -30.11
C CYS A 26 9.20 -43.63 -28.66
N SER A 27 9.86 -44.58 -28.00
CA SER A 27 10.71 -44.39 -26.82
C SER A 27 11.82 -43.37 -27.06
N THR A 28 11.93 -42.40 -26.15
CA THR A 28 13.20 -41.91 -25.61
C THR A 28 12.93 -41.36 -24.21
N SER A 29 13.37 -42.07 -23.18
CA SER A 29 13.58 -41.45 -21.87
C SER A 29 14.82 -40.55 -21.97
N PRO A 30 14.79 -39.37 -21.32
CA PRO A 30 15.67 -39.27 -20.18
C PRO A 30 14.93 -38.80 -18.93
N THR A 31 15.19 -39.52 -17.84
CA THR A 31 15.05 -39.05 -16.47
C THR A 31 15.57 -37.63 -16.34
N THR A 32 14.70 -36.70 -15.97
CA THR A 32 15.13 -35.43 -15.38
C THR A 32 14.24 -35.16 -14.19
N ALA A 33 14.89 -35.00 -13.04
CA ALA A 33 14.30 -34.92 -11.73
C ALA A 33 13.20 -33.85 -11.65
N THR A 34 12.07 -34.23 -11.05
CA THR A 34 11.10 -33.30 -10.47
C THR A 34 11.79 -32.57 -9.32
N GLY A 35 12.52 -31.49 -9.63
CA GLY A 35 12.90 -30.51 -8.64
C GLY A 35 11.63 -29.83 -8.12
N PRO A 36 11.53 -29.52 -6.81
CA PRO A 36 10.44 -28.70 -6.33
C PRO A 36 10.49 -27.39 -7.11
N ALA A 37 9.36 -26.96 -7.66
CA ALA A 37 9.23 -25.63 -8.23
C ALA A 37 9.65 -24.63 -7.16
N GLN A 38 10.91 -24.17 -7.22
CA GLN A 38 11.36 -23.00 -6.50
C GLN A 38 10.46 -21.90 -7.03
N ARG A 39 9.45 -21.57 -6.23
CA ARG A 39 8.69 -20.34 -6.32
C ARG A 39 9.73 -19.25 -6.09
N LEU A 40 10.40 -18.85 -7.17
CA LEU A 40 11.21 -17.66 -7.23
C LEU A 40 10.31 -16.57 -6.69
N ALA A 41 10.62 -16.11 -5.48
CA ALA A 41 10.16 -14.83 -5.02
C ALA A 41 10.77 -13.86 -6.03
N VAL A 42 9.99 -13.51 -7.04
CA VAL A 42 10.26 -12.34 -7.85
C VAL A 42 10.26 -11.21 -6.83
N VAL A 43 11.46 -10.72 -6.52
CA VAL A 43 11.62 -9.41 -5.94
C VAL A 43 11.06 -8.49 -7.01
N SER A 44 9.77 -8.19 -6.88
CA SER A 44 9.15 -7.15 -7.68
C SER A 44 9.83 -5.89 -7.20
N GLU A 45 10.81 -5.40 -7.96
CA GLU A 45 11.10 -3.97 -7.95
C GLU A 45 9.75 -3.30 -8.20
N GLU A 46 9.25 -2.60 -7.19
CA GLU A 46 7.97 -1.91 -7.25
C GLU A 46 7.99 -1.02 -8.50
N PRO A 47 6.93 -1.01 -9.32
CA PRO A 47 6.89 -0.18 -10.50
C PRO A 47 6.62 1.26 -10.07
N THR A 48 7.66 1.92 -9.59
CA THR A 48 7.71 3.37 -9.45
C THR A 48 8.89 3.86 -10.26
N GLY A 49 8.61 4.47 -11.40
CA GLY A 49 9.61 5.17 -12.23
C GLY A 49 10.21 6.42 -11.55
N ARG A 50 10.27 6.46 -10.22
CA ARG A 50 11.00 7.45 -9.42
C ARG A 50 11.95 6.66 -8.53
N SER A 51 13.24 7.02 -8.57
CA SER A 51 14.16 6.68 -7.47
C SER A 51 13.45 7.01 -6.17
N HIS A 52 13.07 5.99 -5.38
CA HIS A 52 12.74 6.24 -3.99
C HIS A 52 14.07 6.54 -3.32
N ASP A 53 14.40 7.82 -3.20
CA ASP A 53 15.56 8.23 -2.41
C ASP A 53 15.30 7.76 -0.98
N MET A 54 15.95 6.65 -0.62
CA MET A 54 15.94 6.13 0.73
C MET A 54 16.90 6.96 1.56
N PHE A 55 16.41 7.38 2.72
CA PHE A 55 17.17 8.17 3.65
C PHE A 55 17.99 7.23 4.55
N SER A 56 19.25 7.59 4.74
CA SER A 56 20.19 6.85 5.58
C SER A 56 19.96 7.03 7.08
N SER A 57 19.24 8.08 7.48
CA SER A 57 19.01 8.43 8.88
C SER A 57 17.76 9.28 9.06
N LEU A 58 17.26 9.35 10.30
CA LEU A 58 16.10 10.18 10.62
C LEU A 58 16.38 11.67 10.38
N ALA A 59 17.61 12.10 10.65
CA ALA A 59 18.03 13.47 10.40
C ALA A 59 17.97 13.83 8.91
N ASP A 60 18.36 12.90 8.03
CA ASP A 60 18.28 13.12 6.59
C ASP A 60 16.83 13.16 6.12
N LEU A 61 15.98 12.26 6.65
CA LEU A 61 14.55 12.26 6.36
C LEU A 61 13.87 13.57 6.79
N VAL A 62 14.18 14.08 7.99
CA VAL A 62 13.67 15.37 8.48
C VAL A 62 14.12 16.50 7.56
N ARG A 63 15.40 16.56 7.17
CA ARG A 63 15.92 17.61 6.28
C ARG A 63 15.36 17.52 4.87
N GLY A 64 15.03 16.32 4.41
CA GLY A 64 14.38 16.08 3.13
C GLY A 64 12.86 16.31 3.15
N SER A 65 12.28 16.65 4.31
CA SER A 65 10.85 16.92 4.46
C SER A 65 10.60 18.42 4.60
N ASP A 66 9.62 18.94 3.87
CA ASP A 66 9.10 20.29 4.10
C ASP A 66 8.30 20.38 5.42
N ALA A 67 7.78 19.24 5.87
CA ALA A 67 6.92 19.15 7.02
C ALA A 67 7.01 17.80 7.72
N VAL A 68 6.89 17.82 9.05
CA VAL A 68 6.58 16.62 9.83
C VAL A 68 5.33 16.91 10.66
N VAL A 69 4.26 16.16 10.40
CA VAL A 69 2.97 16.36 11.05
C VAL A 69 2.53 15.12 11.79
N VAL A 70 1.79 15.32 12.88
CA VAL A 70 1.06 14.30 13.60
C VAL A 70 -0.41 14.58 13.38
N GLY A 71 -1.15 13.57 12.93
CA GLY A 71 -2.55 13.76 12.60
C GLY A 71 -3.36 12.48 12.61
N THR A 72 -4.67 12.67 12.52
CA THR A 72 -5.66 11.60 12.44
C THR A 72 -6.23 11.54 11.03
N ILE A 73 -6.29 10.35 10.46
CA ILE A 73 -6.91 10.14 9.15
C ILE A 73 -8.42 10.35 9.27
N VAL A 74 -8.96 11.26 8.48
CA VAL A 74 -10.39 11.57 8.42
C VAL A 74 -11.06 10.73 7.35
N SER A 75 -10.45 10.62 6.17
CA SER A 75 -10.98 9.83 5.07
C SER A 75 -9.88 9.35 4.14
N VAL A 76 -10.16 8.23 3.46
CA VAL A 76 -9.33 7.69 2.38
C VAL A 76 -10.22 7.37 1.21
N THR A 77 -9.95 8.00 0.07
CA THR A 77 -10.75 7.85 -1.14
C THR A 77 -9.86 7.56 -2.35
N PRO A 78 -10.37 6.81 -3.35
CA PRO A 78 -9.65 6.66 -4.61
C PRO A 78 -9.33 8.03 -5.21
N GLY A 79 -8.05 8.25 -5.52
CA GLY A 79 -7.54 9.46 -6.14
C GLY A 79 -7.35 9.26 -7.65
N ARG A 80 -6.29 9.85 -8.20
CA ARG A 80 -5.96 9.71 -9.62
C ARG A 80 -5.36 8.34 -9.95
N ALA A 81 -5.48 7.95 -11.21
CA ALA A 81 -4.78 6.82 -11.80
C ALA A 81 -3.74 7.31 -12.81
N VAL A 82 -2.62 6.61 -12.93
CA VAL A 82 -1.54 6.90 -13.88
C VAL A 82 -1.16 5.62 -14.60
N GLY A 83 -1.02 5.67 -15.92
CA GLY A 83 -0.73 4.49 -16.73
C GLY A 83 -1.57 4.51 -18.00
N ASP A 84 -1.27 3.63 -18.95
CA ASP A 84 -2.13 3.42 -20.11
C ASP A 84 -3.20 2.38 -19.75
N PRO A 85 -4.50 2.72 -19.79
CA PRO A 85 -5.56 1.74 -19.53
C PRO A 85 -5.52 0.53 -20.48
N ARG A 86 -4.84 0.65 -21.63
CA ARG A 86 -4.65 -0.43 -22.60
C ARG A 86 -3.67 -1.50 -22.13
N ASP A 87 -2.86 -1.20 -21.12
CA ASP A 87 -1.90 -2.14 -20.53
C ASP A 87 -2.54 -3.02 -19.44
N GLY A 88 -3.85 -2.88 -19.20
CA GLY A 88 -4.60 -3.66 -18.19
C GLY A 88 -4.32 -3.23 -16.75
N GLU A 89 -4.83 -3.98 -15.77
CA GLU A 89 -4.66 -3.64 -14.34
C GLU A 89 -3.20 -3.64 -13.87
N GLU A 90 -2.31 -4.34 -14.58
CA GLU A 90 -0.86 -4.32 -14.28
C GLU A 90 -0.15 -3.05 -14.79
N GLY A 91 -0.76 -2.30 -15.71
CA GLY A 91 -0.20 -1.08 -16.29
C GLY A 91 -0.76 0.23 -15.71
N GLU A 92 -1.78 0.15 -14.85
CA GLU A 92 -2.41 1.28 -14.18
C GLU A 92 -1.99 1.33 -12.71
N VAL A 93 -1.37 2.44 -12.31
CA VAL A 93 -1.01 2.73 -10.92
C VAL A 93 -2.09 3.63 -10.31
N ARG A 94 -2.70 3.18 -9.22
CA ARG A 94 -3.75 3.93 -8.52
C ARG A 94 -3.23 4.61 -7.27
N PHE A 95 -3.52 5.90 -7.16
CA PHE A 95 -3.25 6.71 -5.98
C PHE A 95 -4.53 6.89 -5.17
N PHE A 96 -4.35 7.16 -3.88
CA PHE A 96 -5.42 7.46 -2.96
C PHE A 96 -5.19 8.82 -2.33
N ASP A 97 -6.29 9.53 -2.14
CA ASP A 97 -6.31 10.79 -1.42
C ASP A 97 -6.65 10.48 0.05
N VAL A 98 -5.73 10.82 0.94
CA VAL A 98 -5.84 10.63 2.38
C VAL A 98 -6.00 12.01 3.02
N VAL A 99 -7.19 12.29 3.55
CA VAL A 99 -7.44 13.53 4.30
C VAL A 99 -7.01 13.31 5.74
N VAL A 100 -6.13 14.16 6.24
CA VAL A 100 -5.60 14.10 7.59
C VAL A 100 -5.95 15.39 8.34
N GLN A 101 -6.59 15.25 9.49
CA GLN A 101 -6.72 16.33 10.46
C GLN A 101 -5.38 16.47 11.19
N ILE A 102 -4.72 17.61 11.02
CA ILE A 102 -3.45 17.88 11.70
C ILE A 102 -3.75 18.25 13.15
N GLU A 103 -3.14 17.53 14.09
CA GLU A 103 -3.20 17.86 15.52
C GLU A 103 -1.94 18.60 15.97
N GLU A 104 -0.78 18.18 15.48
CA GLU A 104 0.50 18.76 15.82
C GLU A 104 1.42 18.78 14.60
N ARG A 105 2.29 19.78 14.52
CA ARG A 105 3.33 19.88 13.49
C ARG A 105 4.68 20.00 14.17
N LEU A 106 5.50 18.97 14.02
CA LEU A 106 6.82 18.83 14.64
C LEU A 106 7.90 19.61 13.87
N ALA A 107 7.70 19.82 12.56
CA ALA A 107 8.59 20.63 11.73
C ALA A 107 7.85 21.32 10.55
N GLY A 108 8.42 22.43 10.06
CA GLY A 108 7.93 23.25 8.94
C GLY A 108 6.87 24.30 9.30
N SER A 109 6.41 25.09 8.32
CA SER A 109 5.54 26.26 8.55
C SER A 109 4.16 25.90 9.14
N ARG A 110 3.69 26.70 10.09
CA ARG A 110 2.38 26.55 10.73
C ARG A 110 1.27 27.09 9.84
N ASP A 111 0.66 26.20 9.07
CA ASP A 111 -0.74 26.33 8.72
C ASP A 111 -1.50 25.20 9.43
N SER A 112 -2.57 25.57 10.15
CA SER A 112 -3.41 24.64 10.90
C SER A 112 -4.62 24.24 10.08
N GLY A 113 -5.01 22.96 10.11
CA GLY A 113 -6.24 22.49 9.47
C GLY A 113 -6.16 21.04 9.02
N GLU A 114 -6.94 20.74 8.00
CA GLU A 114 -6.87 19.47 7.28
C GLU A 114 -5.83 19.57 6.15
N ILE A 115 -5.23 18.43 5.81
CA ILE A 115 -4.33 18.30 4.66
C ILE A 115 -4.69 17.05 3.85
N THR A 116 -4.73 17.17 2.53
CA THR A 116 -4.92 16.03 1.64
C THR A 116 -3.56 15.54 1.14
N ILE A 117 -3.24 14.30 1.49
CA ILE A 117 -2.00 13.62 1.13
C ILE A 117 -2.31 12.62 0.02
N GLU A 118 -1.57 12.68 -1.08
CA GLU A 118 -1.62 11.61 -2.08
C GLU A 118 -0.65 10.47 -1.69
N VAL A 119 -1.18 9.24 -1.66
CA VAL A 119 -0.41 8.04 -1.32
C VAL A 119 -0.61 6.98 -2.40
N LEU A 120 0.49 6.35 -2.79
CA LEU A 120 0.46 5.17 -3.64
C LEU A 120 0.13 3.93 -2.79
N PHE A 121 -0.91 3.18 -3.16
CA PHE A 121 -1.18 1.87 -2.58
C PHE A 121 -0.90 0.75 -3.59
N LEU A 122 -0.24 -0.30 -3.11
CA LEU A 122 0.04 -1.49 -3.91
C LEU A 122 -1.15 -2.44 -3.79
N GLU A 123 -1.96 -2.46 -4.84
CA GLU A 123 -3.14 -3.32 -4.91
C GLU A 123 -2.73 -4.81 -4.90
N GLY A 124 -3.48 -5.64 -4.19
CA GLY A 124 -3.24 -7.10 -4.12
C GLY A 124 -2.20 -7.58 -3.10
N ILE A 125 -1.43 -6.70 -2.44
CA ILE A 125 -0.45 -7.11 -1.42
C ILE A 125 -1.10 -7.09 -0.02
N ARG A 126 -1.80 -8.17 0.33
CA ARG A 126 -2.38 -8.33 1.67
C ARG A 126 -1.30 -8.33 2.75
N GLY A 127 -1.52 -7.53 3.80
CA GLY A 127 -0.60 -7.37 4.91
C GLY A 127 0.55 -6.40 4.64
N SER A 128 0.63 -5.80 3.44
CA SER A 128 1.51 -4.66 3.20
C SER A 128 1.01 -3.44 3.95
N LEU A 129 1.96 -2.66 4.47
CA LEU A 129 1.67 -1.33 5.02
C LEU A 129 1.11 -0.39 3.97
N PHE A 130 1.43 -0.59 2.69
CA PHE A 130 0.93 0.20 1.56
C PHE A 130 -0.34 -0.40 0.93
N SER A 131 -1.02 -1.31 1.65
CA SER A 131 -2.33 -1.80 1.23
C SER A 131 -3.44 -0.92 1.80
N ILE A 132 -4.45 -0.60 1.00
CA ILE A 132 -5.67 0.09 1.46
C ILE A 132 -6.41 -0.70 2.56
N GLU A 133 -6.26 -2.02 2.61
CA GLU A 133 -6.88 -2.86 3.64
C GLU A 133 -6.16 -2.75 5.01
N SER A 134 -4.96 -2.15 5.02
CA SER A 134 -4.13 -1.99 6.21
C SER A 134 -4.88 -1.17 7.28
N PRO A 135 -4.81 -1.56 8.56
CA PRO A 135 -5.40 -0.79 9.65
C PRO A 135 -4.79 0.63 9.78
N TRP A 136 -3.64 0.88 9.16
CA TRP A 136 -2.90 2.14 9.25
C TRP A 136 -3.53 3.27 8.42
N TRP A 137 -4.30 2.91 7.40
CA TRP A 137 -4.96 3.85 6.49
C TRP A 137 -6.46 3.97 6.74
N ARG A 138 -6.93 3.50 7.90
CA ARG A 138 -8.35 3.60 8.25
C ARG A 138 -8.65 5.01 8.77
N PRO A 139 -9.88 5.51 8.56
CA PRO A 139 -10.38 6.62 9.34
C PRO A 139 -10.15 6.38 10.84
N ASP A 140 -9.86 7.45 11.57
CA ASP A 140 -9.51 7.49 12.99
C ASP A 140 -8.10 6.94 13.34
N ALA A 141 -7.33 6.44 12.37
CA ALA A 141 -5.94 6.07 12.60
C ALA A 141 -5.07 7.32 12.81
N SER A 142 -4.28 7.33 13.88
CA SER A 142 -3.29 8.39 14.13
C SER A 142 -1.91 7.98 13.63
N SER A 143 -1.17 8.92 13.06
CA SER A 143 0.18 8.66 12.54
C SER A 143 1.03 9.94 12.52
N VAL A 144 2.35 9.74 12.43
CA VAL A 144 3.32 10.78 12.06
C VAL A 144 3.62 10.65 10.57
N PHE A 145 3.56 11.77 9.85
CA PHE A 145 3.78 11.86 8.43
C PHE A 145 4.91 12.85 8.12
N PHE A 146 5.87 12.40 7.32
CA PHE A 146 6.95 13.20 6.76
C PHE A 146 6.56 13.55 5.32
N LEU A 147 6.38 14.84 5.07
CA LEU A 147 5.70 15.34 3.88
C LEU A 147 6.55 16.32 3.08
N ASN A 148 6.43 16.23 1.76
CA ASN A 148 6.74 17.32 0.85
C ASN A 148 5.46 18.13 0.59
N LEU A 149 5.55 19.44 0.77
CA LEU A 149 4.47 20.38 0.53
C LEU A 149 4.56 20.93 -0.90
N ASP A 150 3.46 21.45 -1.42
CA ASP A 150 3.36 22.03 -2.76
C ASP A 150 3.66 21.01 -3.87
N THR A 151 2.74 20.07 -4.01
CA THR A 151 2.82 18.98 -4.97
C THR A 151 2.64 19.43 -6.43
N GLY A 152 2.19 20.67 -6.66
CA GLY A 152 1.69 21.12 -7.96
C GLY A 152 0.43 20.38 -8.45
N LEU A 153 -0.20 19.55 -7.61
CA LEU A 153 -1.41 18.80 -7.94
C LEU A 153 -2.65 19.53 -7.40
N PRO A 154 -3.65 19.80 -8.25
CA PRO A 154 -4.89 20.44 -7.80
C PRO A 154 -5.58 19.64 -6.68
N GLY A 155 -5.90 20.33 -5.57
CA GLY A 155 -6.63 19.76 -4.43
C GLY A 155 -5.81 18.80 -3.55
N ARG A 156 -4.49 18.76 -3.71
CA ARG A 156 -3.58 17.96 -2.88
C ARG A 156 -2.43 18.84 -2.41
N GLU A 157 -2.34 19.01 -1.12
CA GLU A 157 -1.37 19.90 -0.51
C GLU A 157 -0.03 19.21 -0.24
N ALA A 158 -0.03 17.87 -0.14
CA ALA A 158 1.18 17.11 0.21
C ALA A 158 1.28 15.70 -0.42
N VAL A 159 2.51 15.17 -0.41
CA VAL A 159 2.84 13.76 -0.63
C VAL A 159 3.77 13.28 0.48
N LEU A 160 3.78 11.98 0.76
CA LEU A 160 4.85 11.39 1.57
C LEU A 160 6.20 11.60 0.88
N VAL A 161 7.21 11.99 1.67
CA VAL A 161 8.59 12.13 1.17
C VAL A 161 9.10 10.78 0.66
N SER A 162 8.87 9.72 1.44
CA SER A 162 9.17 8.35 1.08
C SER A 162 8.32 7.36 1.89
N PRO A 163 8.28 6.08 1.50
CA PRO A 163 7.74 4.99 2.30
C PRO A 163 8.23 4.96 3.77
N GLN A 164 9.46 5.42 4.04
CA GLN A 164 10.07 5.45 5.38
C GLN A 164 9.51 6.60 6.26
N GLY A 165 8.73 7.50 5.65
CA GLY A 165 8.18 8.72 6.25
C GLY A 165 6.81 8.55 6.92
N LEU A 166 6.37 7.34 7.21
CA LEU A 166 5.10 7.06 7.87
C LEU A 166 5.32 6.25 9.15
N TYR A 167 4.79 6.72 10.27
CA TYR A 167 4.87 6.02 11.56
C TYR A 167 3.50 5.96 12.22
N PHE A 168 2.95 4.77 12.38
CA PHE A 168 1.63 4.56 12.99
C PHE A 168 1.67 4.73 14.50
N LEU A 169 0.61 5.29 15.08
CA LEU A 169 0.44 5.48 16.52
C LEU A 169 -0.73 4.59 17.02
N PRO A 170 -0.47 3.37 17.52
CA PRO A 170 -1.50 2.37 17.82
C PRO A 170 -2.46 2.79 18.93
N ASP A 171 -2.00 3.62 19.88
CA ASP A 171 -2.79 4.12 21.00
C ASP A 171 -3.13 5.63 20.84
N GLY A 172 -3.14 6.12 19.59
CA GLY A 172 -3.32 7.54 19.29
C GLY A 172 -2.12 8.40 19.68
N PHE A 173 -2.31 9.71 19.85
CA PHE A 173 -1.24 10.68 20.15
C PHE A 173 -0.44 10.40 21.43
N ALA A 174 -1.05 9.71 22.40
CA ALA A 174 -0.38 9.29 23.62
C ALA A 174 0.45 8.00 23.45
N GLY A 175 0.27 7.32 22.31
CA GLY A 175 0.97 6.09 21.96
C GLY A 175 2.41 6.33 21.51
N LYS A 176 3.10 5.21 21.30
CA LYS A 176 4.44 5.18 20.72
C LYS A 176 4.35 4.98 19.21
N THR A 177 5.28 5.53 18.47
CA THR A 177 5.47 5.24 17.05
C THR A 177 5.75 3.74 16.87
N ALA A 178 4.99 3.10 15.99
CA ALA A 178 5.24 1.73 15.57
C ALA A 178 6.39 1.70 14.55
N ALA A 179 7.10 0.56 14.51
CA ALA A 179 7.96 0.26 13.37
C ALA A 179 7.08 0.19 12.12
N SER A 180 7.26 1.10 11.17
CA SER A 180 6.77 0.87 9.80
C SER A 180 7.73 -0.08 9.10
N GLY A 181 7.69 -0.24 7.78
CA GLY A 181 8.16 -1.45 7.08
C GLY A 181 9.64 -1.85 7.29
N PRO A 182 10.15 -2.86 6.55
CA PRO A 182 11.58 -3.20 6.57
C PRO A 182 12.50 -1.99 6.35
N ASP A 183 11.98 -0.92 5.74
CA ASP A 183 12.71 0.31 5.41
C ASP A 183 12.52 1.44 6.44
N SER A 184 11.75 1.22 7.50
CA SER A 184 11.52 2.21 8.56
C SER A 184 12.82 2.60 9.25
N ILE A 185 12.96 3.88 9.61
CA ILE A 185 14.18 4.37 10.26
C ILE A 185 14.12 4.04 11.76
N PRO A 186 15.03 3.16 12.28
CA PRO A 186 14.92 2.64 13.65
C PRO A 186 14.93 3.72 14.73
N GLU A 187 15.60 4.85 14.50
CA GLU A 187 15.71 5.96 15.46
C GLU A 187 14.35 6.55 15.85
N ALA A 188 13.36 6.48 14.96
CA ALA A 188 12.01 6.99 15.22
C ALA A 188 11.12 5.96 15.94
N VAL A 189 11.52 4.69 16.02
CA VAL A 189 10.66 3.58 16.46
C VAL A 189 10.52 3.55 17.98
N GLY A 190 9.29 3.37 18.46
CA GLY A 190 8.98 3.22 19.88
C GLY A 190 9.04 4.53 20.68
N LEU A 191 9.26 5.65 20.00
CA LEU A 191 9.23 6.99 20.58
C LEU A 191 7.79 7.47 20.74
N THR A 192 7.50 8.18 21.82
CA THR A 192 6.29 8.99 21.91
C THR A 192 6.38 10.19 20.96
N VAL A 193 5.24 10.82 20.65
CA VAL A 193 5.20 12.06 19.86
C VAL A 193 6.10 13.14 20.47
N ALA A 194 6.10 13.28 21.79
CA ALA A 194 6.94 14.26 22.49
C ALA A 194 8.44 13.95 22.35
N GLU A 195 8.85 12.69 22.53
CA GLU A 195 10.26 12.28 22.37
C GLU A 195 10.73 12.48 20.92
N LEU A 196 9.88 12.13 19.96
CA LEU A 196 10.16 12.35 18.54
C LEU A 196 10.26 13.85 18.22
N GLY A 197 9.38 14.69 18.77
CA GLY A 197 9.42 16.13 18.60
C GLY A 197 10.71 16.77 19.10
N VAL A 198 11.21 16.34 20.27
CA VAL A 198 12.52 16.79 20.80
C VAL A 198 13.65 16.39 19.88
N LEU A 199 13.63 15.15 19.37
CA LEU A 199 14.66 14.65 18.45
C LEU A 199 14.66 15.42 17.12
N ILE A 200 13.49 15.64 16.54
CA ILE A 200 13.31 16.40 15.29
C ILE A 200 13.79 17.84 15.45
N ALA A 201 13.45 18.51 16.57
CA ALA A 201 13.89 19.87 16.83
C ALA A 201 15.42 19.99 16.77
N GLY A 202 16.15 19.02 17.33
CA GLY A 202 17.62 18.97 17.29
C GLY A 202 18.23 18.76 15.89
N PHE A 203 17.44 18.41 14.88
CA PHE A 203 17.90 18.33 13.48
C PHE A 203 17.61 19.58 12.66
N THR A 204 16.70 20.43 13.14
CA THR A 204 16.27 21.67 12.48
C THR A 204 16.99 22.92 12.98
N GLU A 205 17.75 22.81 14.08
CA GLU A 205 18.71 23.82 14.58
C GLU A 205 20.03 23.82 13.78
#